data_AF-A0A2M7DY38-F1
#
_entry.id   AF-A0A2M7DY38-F1
#
_cell.length_a   1.000
_cell.length_b   1.000
_cell.length_c   1.000
_cell.angle_alpha   90.00
_cell.angle_beta   90.00
_cell.angle_gamma   90.00
#
_symmetry.space_group_name_H-M   'P 1'
#
loop_
_entity.id
_entity.type
_entity.pdbx_description
1 polymer ?
#
loop_
_entity_poly.entity_id
_entity_poly.type
_entity_poly.pdbx_seq_one_letter_code
_entity_poly.pdbx_strand_id
1 'polypeptide(L)' 'MEHEILSSGNKALKINLNPAIFGTIAEIGGGQEVAREFFRAGGASKTIAKSISAYNKTFS' A
#
# COMPACT_ATOMS: atom_id res chain seq x y z
N MET A 1 -22.57 -15.13 0.86
CA MET A 1 -21.69 -14.18 0.14
C MET A 1 -20.46 -14.96 -0.26
N GLU A 2 -20.23 -15.09 -1.56
CA GLU A 2 -19.04 -15.74 -2.10
C GLU A 2 -17.81 -14.89 -1.74
N HIS A 3 -16.76 -15.52 -1.21
CA HIS A 3 -15.58 -14.81 -0.74
C HIS A 3 -14.63 -14.62 -1.92
N GLU A 4 -14.76 -13.51 -2.63
CA GLU A 4 -13.89 -13.21 -3.78
C GLU A 4 -12.43 -12.98 -3.29
N ILE A 5 -11.51 -13.83 -3.75
CA ILE A 5 -10.08 -13.67 -3.47
C ILE A 5 -9.49 -12.70 -4.49
N LEU A 6 -9.39 -11.43 -4.10
CA LEU A 6 -8.76 -10.40 -4.91
C LEU A 6 -7.22 -10.58 -4.95
N SER A 7 -6.63 -10.33 -6.12
CA SER A 7 -5.18 -10.14 -6.26
C SER A 7 -4.69 -8.93 -5.45
N SER A 8 -3.40 -8.86 -5.15
CA SER A 8 -2.80 -7.72 -4.45
C SER A 8 -3.06 -6.39 -5.18
N GLY A 9 -2.89 -6.37 -6.50
CA GLY A 9 -3.21 -5.21 -7.33
C GLY A 9 -4.68 -4.79 -7.25
N ASN A 10 -5.63 -5.73 -7.27
CA ASN A 10 -7.06 -5.41 -7.15
C ASN A 10 -7.41 -4.87 -5.76
N LYS A 11 -6.81 -5.42 -4.70
CA LYS A 11 -6.95 -4.88 -3.34
C LYS A 11 -6.42 -3.45 -3.26
N ALA A 12 -5.23 -3.20 -3.81
CA ALA A 12 -4.60 -1.89 -3.83
C ALA A 12 -5.41 -0.87 -4.63
N LEU A 13 -5.89 -1.25 -5.82
CA LEU A 13 -6.76 -0.40 -6.65
C LEU A 13 -8.06 -0.03 -5.91
N LYS A 14 -8.69 -1.00 -5.25
CA LYS A 14 -9.92 -0.75 -4.47
C LYS A 14 -9.68 0.28 -3.35
N ILE A 15 -8.54 0.23 -2.68
CA ILE A 15 -8.16 1.23 -1.67
C ILE A 15 -7.87 2.57 -2.32
N ASN A 16 -7.11 2.60 -3.43
CA ASN A 16 -6.74 3.82 -4.13
C ASN A 16 -7.95 4.61 -4.69
N LEU A 17 -9.03 3.91 -5.02
CA LEU A 17 -10.27 4.54 -5.51
C LEU A 17 -11.24 4.92 -4.39
N ASN A 18 -10.93 4.59 -3.13
CA ASN A 18 -11.78 4.94 -2.00
C ASN A 18 -11.43 6.33 -1.47
N PRO A 19 -12.27 7.36 -1.68
CA PRO A 19 -11.98 8.72 -1.23
C PRO A 19 -12.02 8.88 0.30
N ALA A 20 -12.57 7.90 1.03
CA ALA A 20 -12.56 7.90 2.50
C ALA A 20 -11.19 7.50 3.09
N ILE A 21 -10.25 7.03 2.26
CA ILE A 21 -8.93 6.57 2.71
C ILE A 21 -7.88 7.56 2.22
N PHE A 22 -7.23 8.25 3.15
CA PHE A 22 -6.08 9.10 2.87
C PHE A 22 -5.04 8.96 3.97
N GLY A 23 -3.78 8.67 3.62
CA GLY A 23 -2.76 8.48 4.65
C GLY A 23 -1.37 8.08 4.14
N THR A 24 -0.60 7.45 5.04
CA THR A 24 0.77 7.01 4.79
C THR A 24 0.87 5.49 4.84
N ILE A 25 1.62 4.88 3.92
CA ILE A 25 2.00 3.48 3.98
C ILE A 25 3.30 3.36 4.78
N ALA A 26 3.33 2.44 5.75
CA ALA A 26 4.53 2.05 6.46
C ALA A 26 4.76 0.54 6.28
N GLU A 27 5.95 0.17 5.79
CA GLU A 27 6.37 -1.22 5.59
C GLU A 27 7.62 -1.51 6.42
N ILE A 28 7.73 -2.71 6.98
CA ILE A 28 8.98 -3.23 7.57
C ILE A 28 9.55 -4.27 6.62
N GLY A 29 10.80 -4.09 6.19
CA GLY A 29 11.45 -4.99 5.24
C GLY A 29 12.00 -4.24 4.03
N GLY A 30 12.99 -4.86 3.37
CA GLY A 30 13.79 -4.16 2.36
C GLY A 30 13.21 -4.11 0.95
N GLY A 31 12.03 -4.65 0.73
CA GLY A 31 11.44 -4.81 -0.60
C GLY A 31 10.74 -3.57 -1.14
N GLN A 32 10.21 -2.71 -0.25
CA GLN A 32 9.25 -1.65 -0.63
C GLN A 32 8.09 -2.20 -1.49
N GLU A 33 7.71 -3.45 -1.26
CA GLU A 33 6.80 -4.20 -2.12
C GLU A 33 5.35 -3.74 -1.93
N VAL A 34 5.00 -3.31 -0.71
CA VAL A 34 3.67 -2.76 -0.41
C VAL A 34 3.50 -1.46 -1.19
N ALA A 35 4.42 -0.51 -1.06
CA ALA A 35 4.34 0.76 -1.79
C ALA A 35 4.25 0.56 -3.31
N ARG A 36 5.03 -0.39 -3.85
CA ARG A 36 5.05 -0.74 -5.27
C ARG A 36 3.68 -1.19 -5.76
N GLU A 37 3.00 -2.07 -5.03
CA GLU A 37 1.67 -2.57 -5.43
C GLU A 37 0.66 -1.42 -5.55
N PHE A 38 0.63 -0.51 -4.57
CA PHE A 38 -0.29 0.63 -4.59
C PHE A 38 0.02 1.63 -5.71
N PHE A 39 1.29 1.91 -5.99
CA PHE A 39 1.63 2.83 -7.08
C PHE A 39 1.40 2.22 -8.46
N ARG A 40 1.63 0.91 -8.64
CA ARG A 40 1.36 0.21 -9.91
C ARG A 40 -0.14 0.03 -10.18
N ALA A 41 -0.96 -0.11 -9.15
CA ALA A 41 -2.40 -0.25 -9.29
C ALA A 41 -3.09 1.00 -9.88
N GLY A 42 -2.49 2.19 -9.73
CA GLY A 42 -3.05 3.46 -10.19
C GLY A 42 -4.09 4.05 -9.23
N GLY A 43 -4.40 5.36 -9.37
CA GLY A 43 -5.34 6.08 -8.49
C GLY A 43 -4.77 6.53 -7.13
N ALA A 44 -3.51 6.19 -6.82
CA ALA A 44 -2.87 6.46 -5.54
C ALA A 44 -2.73 7.95 -5.16
N SER A 45 -2.74 8.88 -6.14
CA SER A 45 -2.48 10.31 -5.88
C SER A 45 -3.50 11.00 -4.98
N LYS A 46 -4.70 10.43 -4.84
CA LYS A 46 -5.79 10.98 -4.02
C LYS A 46 -5.90 10.32 -2.64
N THR A 47 -5.09 9.30 -2.37
CA THR A 47 -5.24 8.41 -1.20
C THR A 47 -3.94 8.15 -0.46
N ILE A 48 -2.78 8.22 -1.12
CA ILE A 48 -1.47 7.98 -0.52
C ILE A 48 -0.68 9.28 -0.50
N ALA A 49 -0.49 9.82 0.70
CA ALA A 49 0.30 11.02 0.95
C ALA A 49 1.80 10.71 0.98
N LYS A 50 2.18 9.55 1.51
CA LYS A 50 3.57 9.15 1.71
C LYS A 50 3.71 7.63 1.79
N SER A 51 4.89 7.11 1.44
CA SER A 51 5.31 5.75 1.78
C SER A 51 6.64 5.77 2.53
N ILE A 52 6.78 4.92 3.55
CA ILE A 52 7.97 4.78 4.37
C ILE A 52 8.31 3.29 4.49
N SER A 53 9.59 2.95 4.35
CA SER A 53 10.09 1.60 4.62
C SER A 53 11.07 1.65 5.78
N ALA A 54 10.77 0.89 6.82
CA ALA A 54 11.64 0.66 7.95
C ALA A 54 12.47 -0.60 7.69
N TYR A 55 13.77 -0.48 7.94
CA TYR A 55 14.69 -1.59 7.96
C TYR A 55 14.98 -1.91 9.42
N ASN A 56 15.24 -3.17 9.74
CA ASN A 56 15.61 -3.57 11.10
C ASN A 56 16.76 -2.67 11.58
N LYS A 57 16.51 -1.89 12.63
CA LYS A 57 17.51 -1.04 13.26
C LYS A 57 17.87 -1.71 14.58
N THR A 58 18.86 -2.60 14.56
CA THR A 58 19.56 -2.98 15.79
C THR A 58 20.22 -1.71 16.33
N PHE A 59 19.65 -1.13 17.37
CA PHE A 59 20.38 -0.17 18.19
C PHE A 59 21.59 -0.88 18.79
N SER A 60 22.77 -0.27 18.65
CA SER A 60 23.97 -0.58 19.44
C SER A 60 24.16 0.52 20.47
#